data_AF-A0A965L2P2-F1
#
_entry.id   AF-A0A965L2P2-F1
#
_cell.length_a   1.000
_cell.length_b   1.000
_cell.length_c   1.000
_cell.angle_alpha   90.00
_cell.angle_beta   90.00
_cell.angle_gamma   90.00
#
_symmetry.space_group_name_H-M   'P 1'
#
loop_
_entity.id
_entity.type
_entity.pdbx_description
1 polymer ?
#
loop_
_entity_poly.entity_id
_entity_poly.type
_entity_poly.pdbx_seq_one_letter_code
_entity_poly.pdbx_strand_id
1 'polypeptide(L)'
;FAVQMALIYATTRACRDRLSAQVAEASGGGLPRWFRPLLLITIAALVIQIILGLQIRESVDLISRSVTDLERNQWIELVPQIFYVHRSFSWVILLLAAVLTLKVIRSPLRKTVVGHTAIGLVLLIVFEMLLGGALNHLGFPMMAQPVHLLTAHLIYGVLWFQWCLLSVNSQPAPHLNRKAYV
;
A
#
# COMPACT_ATOMS: atom_id res chain seq x y z
N PHE A 1 -7.85 3.22 -10.10
CA PHE A 1 -7.67 3.96 -8.83
C PHE A 1 -8.96 4.60 -8.31
N ALA A 2 -9.62 5.53 -9.02
CA ALA A 2 -10.81 6.22 -8.48
C ALA A 2 -11.96 5.30 -8.01
N VAL A 3 -12.34 4.30 -8.81
CA VAL A 3 -13.39 3.33 -8.43
C VAL A 3 -13.02 2.56 -7.16
N GLN A 4 -11.79 2.01 -7.11
CA GLN A 4 -11.29 1.31 -5.92
C GLN A 4 -11.33 2.23 -4.68
N MET A 5 -10.84 3.46 -4.81
CA MET A 5 -10.84 4.44 -3.71
C MET A 5 -12.25 4.77 -3.23
N ALA A 6 -13.19 4.96 -4.16
CA ALA A 6 -14.58 5.25 -3.87
C ALA A 6 -15.27 4.07 -3.17
N LEU A 7 -15.04 2.84 -3.63
CA LEU A 7 -15.57 1.63 -2.99
C LEU A 7 -15.01 1.44 -1.58
N ILE A 8 -13.69 1.61 -1.40
CA ILE A 8 -13.05 1.54 -0.09
C ILE A 8 -13.58 2.65 0.84
N TYR A 9 -13.73 3.87 0.33
CA TYR A 9 -14.28 4.96 1.13
C TYR A 9 -15.73 4.71 1.52
N ALA A 10 -16.57 4.31 0.57
CA ALA A 10 -17.99 4.02 0.80
C ALA A 10 -18.17 2.86 1.80
N THR A 11 -17.42 1.77 1.65
CA THR A 11 -17.46 0.63 2.60
C THR A 11 -16.96 1.02 3.98
N THR A 12 -15.86 1.76 4.08
CA THR A 12 -15.34 2.24 5.38
C THR A 12 -16.33 3.19 6.04
N ARG A 13 -17.03 4.03 5.27
CA ARG A 13 -18.05 4.95 5.78
C ARG A 13 -19.34 4.23 6.17
N ALA A 14 -19.76 3.23 5.41
CA ALA A 14 -20.92 2.39 5.73
C ALA A 14 -20.69 1.57 7.01
N CYS A 15 -19.45 1.11 7.24
CA CYS A 15 -19.06 0.38 8.45
C CYS A 15 -18.50 1.28 9.56
N ARG A 16 -18.67 2.61 9.49
CA ARG A 16 -18.05 3.59 10.39
C ARG A 16 -18.19 3.21 11.86
N ASP A 17 -19.41 2.97 12.33
CA ASP A 17 -19.70 2.77 13.75
C ASP A 17 -19.00 1.54 14.32
N ARG A 18 -19.05 0.41 13.58
CA ARG A 18 -18.34 -0.83 13.93
C ARG A 18 -16.83 -0.63 13.98
N LEU A 19 -16.28 0.07 12.99
CA LEU A 19 -14.85 0.31 12.88
C LEU A 19 -14.34 1.27 13.97
N SER A 20 -15.07 2.34 14.25
CA SER A 20 -14.74 3.26 15.35
C SER A 20 -14.85 2.59 16.71
N ALA A 21 -15.88 1.75 16.93
CA ALA A 21 -16.05 1.02 18.18
C ALA A 21 -14.90 0.04 18.42
N GLN A 22 -14.52 -0.74 17.40
CA GLN A 22 -13.41 -1.70 17.51
C GLN A 22 -12.08 -1.02 17.84
N VAL A 23 -11.81 0.16 17.26
CA VAL A 23 -10.59 0.92 17.57
C VAL A 23 -10.67 1.54 18.96
N ALA A 24 -11.80 2.15 19.32
CA ALA A 24 -12.00 2.77 20.63
C ALA A 24 -11.87 1.79 21.79
N GLU A 25 -12.47 0.60 21.65
CA GLU A 25 -12.38 -0.47 22.64
C GLU A 25 -10.93 -0.96 22.80
N ALA A 26 -10.19 -1.07 21.70
CA ALA A 26 -8.80 -1.53 21.73
C ALA A 26 -7.85 -0.47 22.30
N SER A 27 -7.86 0.76 21.81
CA SER A 27 -6.87 1.78 22.15
C SER A 27 -7.28 2.71 23.29
N GLY A 28 -8.48 2.56 23.85
CA GLY A 28 -9.06 3.51 24.82
C GLY A 28 -9.42 4.86 24.19
N GLY A 29 -9.57 4.91 22.85
CA GLY A 29 -9.89 6.13 22.12
C GLY A 29 -9.53 6.05 20.63
N GLY A 30 -8.78 7.03 20.15
CA GLY A 30 -8.46 7.15 18.73
C GLY A 30 -7.31 6.28 18.25
N LEU A 31 -7.00 6.41 16.96
CA LEU A 31 -5.73 6.00 16.38
C LEU A 31 -4.64 6.91 16.96
N PRO A 32 -3.46 6.38 17.26
CA PRO A 32 -2.42 7.15 17.91
C PRO A 32 -1.88 8.25 16.96
N ARG A 33 -1.43 9.37 17.54
CA ARG A 33 -0.98 10.57 16.80
C ARG A 33 0.14 10.29 15.79
N TRP A 34 0.99 9.29 16.06
CA TRP A 34 2.08 8.89 15.17
C TRP A 34 1.59 8.16 13.90
N PHE A 35 0.38 7.61 13.90
CA PHE A 35 -0.14 6.78 12.80
C PHE A 35 -0.34 7.60 11.52
N ARG A 36 -0.98 8.77 11.63
CA ARG A 36 -1.27 9.65 10.49
C ARG A 36 -0.01 10.08 9.71
N PRO A 37 1.03 10.68 10.33
CA PRO A 37 2.22 11.10 9.58
C PRO A 37 2.98 9.92 8.99
N LEU A 38 3.11 8.80 9.72
CA LEU A 38 3.81 7.62 9.22
C LEU A 38 3.08 6.99 8.02
N LEU A 39 1.76 6.90 8.09
CA LEU A 39 0.94 6.42 6.97
C LEU A 39 1.05 7.34 5.76
N LEU A 40 1.01 8.67 5.96
CA LEU A 40 1.16 9.64 4.88
C LEU A 40 2.53 9.52 4.18
N ILE A 41 3.61 9.40 4.97
CA ILE A 41 4.96 9.18 4.43
C ILE A 41 5.02 7.86 3.65
N THR A 42 4.39 6.80 4.15
CA THR A 42 4.32 5.50 3.46
C THR A 42 3.58 5.59 2.13
N ILE A 43 2.45 6.32 2.09
CA ILE A 43 1.68 6.57 0.86
C ILE A 43 2.51 7.40 -0.13
N ALA A 44 3.15 8.48 0.33
CA ALA A 44 3.98 9.33 -0.52
C ALA A 44 5.15 8.55 -1.13
N ALA A 45 5.82 7.72 -0.31
CA ALA A 45 6.87 6.84 -0.79
C ALA A 45 6.32 5.84 -1.82
N LEU A 46 5.15 5.22 -1.60
CA LEU A 46 4.55 4.33 -2.60
C LEU A 46 4.25 5.06 -3.92
N VAL A 47 3.77 6.30 -3.89
CA VAL A 47 3.54 7.10 -5.10
C VAL A 47 4.85 7.32 -5.86
N ILE A 48 5.95 7.62 -5.17
CA ILE A 48 7.28 7.72 -5.78
C ILE A 48 7.66 6.37 -6.42
N GLN A 49 7.49 5.25 -5.71
CA GLN A 49 7.79 3.91 -6.24
C GLN A 49 6.98 3.60 -7.51
N ILE A 50 5.70 4.01 -7.56
CA ILE A 50 4.84 3.88 -8.75
C ILE A 50 5.38 4.71 -9.90
N ILE A 51 5.78 5.96 -9.67
CA ILE A 51 6.37 6.84 -10.71
C ILE A 51 7.66 6.22 -11.27
N LEU A 52 8.56 5.73 -10.40
CA LEU A 52 9.77 5.04 -10.82
C LEU A 52 9.44 3.78 -11.64
N GLY A 53 8.42 3.03 -11.25
CA GLY A 53 7.94 1.85 -11.96
C GLY A 53 7.33 2.16 -13.34
N LEU A 54 6.62 3.28 -13.47
CA LEU A 54 6.09 3.75 -14.75
C LEU A 54 7.22 4.06 -15.74
N GLN A 55 8.29 4.72 -15.29
CA GLN A 55 9.45 5.02 -16.14
C GLN A 55 10.14 3.74 -16.66
N ILE A 56 10.25 2.71 -15.82
CA ILE A 56 10.77 1.39 -16.25
C ILE A 56 9.87 0.79 -17.31
N ARG A 57 8.54 0.80 -17.08
CA ARG A 57 7.58 0.25 -18.04
C ARG A 57 7.63 0.99 -19.38
N GLU A 58 7.65 2.31 -19.36
CA GLU A 58 7.77 3.12 -20.58
C GLU A 58 9.07 2.79 -21.33
N SER A 59 10.18 2.62 -20.63
CA SER A 59 11.46 2.23 -21.22
C SER A 59 11.39 0.84 -21.87
N VAL A 60 10.82 -0.15 -21.17
CA VAL A 60 10.62 -1.50 -21.70
C VAL A 60 9.67 -1.51 -22.90
N ASP A 61 8.60 -0.74 -22.85
CA ASP A 61 7.62 -0.61 -23.95
C ASP A 61 8.29 0.01 -25.20
N LEU A 62 9.20 0.98 -25.03
CA LEU A 62 9.99 1.55 -26.13
C LEU A 62 10.95 0.52 -26.75
N ILE A 63 11.71 -0.20 -25.91
CA ILE A 63 12.66 -1.25 -26.36
C ILE A 63 11.93 -2.35 -27.14
N SER A 64 10.76 -2.78 -26.65
CA SER A 64 9.95 -3.82 -27.29
C SER A 64 9.50 -3.48 -28.72
N ARG A 65 9.48 -2.18 -29.07
CA ARG A 65 9.05 -1.68 -30.39
C ARG A 65 10.22 -1.29 -31.28
N SER A 66 11.36 -0.91 -30.71
CA SER A 66 12.51 -0.39 -31.45
C SER A 66 13.53 -1.47 -31.82
N VAL A 67 13.51 -2.63 -31.16
CA VAL A 67 14.47 -3.70 -31.42
C VAL A 67 13.76 -5.01 -31.75
N THR A 68 13.81 -5.42 -33.01
CA THR A 68 13.20 -6.66 -33.52
C THR A 68 14.03 -7.91 -33.27
N ASP A 69 15.34 -7.77 -33.05
CA ASP A 69 16.28 -8.91 -32.95
C ASP A 69 16.82 -9.16 -31.52
N LEU A 70 16.31 -8.47 -30.50
CA LEU A 70 16.68 -8.70 -29.10
C LEU A 70 15.68 -9.61 -28.40
N GLU A 71 16.20 -10.67 -27.79
CA GLU A 71 15.39 -11.51 -26.92
C GLU A 71 14.93 -10.75 -25.66
N ARG A 72 13.76 -11.13 -25.14
CA ARG A 72 13.08 -10.42 -24.03
C ARG A 72 13.90 -10.39 -22.74
N ASN A 73 14.79 -11.36 -22.55
CA ASN A 73 15.74 -11.45 -21.45
C ASN A 73 16.81 -10.32 -21.46
N GLN A 74 17.07 -9.70 -22.62
CA GLN A 74 18.08 -8.64 -22.77
C GLN A 74 17.52 -7.23 -22.57
N TRP A 75 16.20 -7.07 -22.48
CA TRP A 75 15.57 -5.74 -22.42
C TRP A 75 15.89 -4.97 -21.13
N ILE A 76 16.07 -5.68 -20.01
CA ILE A 76 16.41 -5.06 -18.72
C ILE A 76 17.83 -4.50 -18.71
N GLU A 77 18.76 -5.09 -19.47
CA GLU A 77 20.15 -4.63 -19.55
C GLU A 77 20.26 -3.23 -20.19
N LEU A 78 19.26 -2.87 -20.98
CA LEU A 78 19.14 -1.57 -21.64
C LEU A 78 18.41 -0.50 -20.79
N VAL A 79 17.99 -0.84 -19.56
CA VAL A 79 17.32 0.09 -18.63
C VAL A 79 18.16 0.22 -17.33
N PRO A 80 19.35 0.84 -17.34
CA PRO A 80 20.29 0.62 -16.25
C PRO A 80 19.91 1.44 -15.00
N GLN A 81 19.84 2.77 -15.09
CA GLN A 81 19.88 3.57 -13.87
C GLN A 81 18.56 3.58 -13.08
N ILE A 82 17.43 3.76 -13.76
CA ILE A 82 16.14 3.89 -13.08
C ILE A 82 15.66 2.58 -12.45
N PHE A 83 16.01 1.44 -13.05
CA PHE A 83 15.71 0.11 -12.51
C PHE A 83 16.37 -0.11 -11.15
N TYR A 84 17.67 0.20 -11.01
CA TYR A 84 18.36 0.06 -9.72
C TYR A 84 17.82 1.02 -8.66
N VAL A 85 17.42 2.24 -9.04
CA VAL A 85 16.77 3.19 -8.11
C VAL A 85 15.42 2.65 -7.65
N HIS A 86 14.56 2.17 -8.54
CA HIS A 86 13.27 1.55 -8.19
C HIS A 86 13.44 0.33 -7.28
N ARG A 87 14.37 -0.57 -7.63
CA ARG A 87 14.64 -1.78 -6.85
C ARG A 87 15.14 -1.44 -5.45
N SER A 88 16.09 -0.51 -5.33
CA SER A 88 16.61 -0.10 -4.02
C SER A 88 15.55 0.65 -3.20
N PHE A 89 14.75 1.52 -3.81
CA PHE A 89 13.71 2.27 -3.14
C PHE A 89 12.56 1.39 -2.61
N SER A 90 12.32 0.21 -3.20
CA SER A 90 11.36 -0.78 -2.66
C SER A 90 11.66 -1.18 -1.21
N TRP A 91 12.95 -1.20 -0.80
CA TRP A 91 13.34 -1.47 0.59
C TRP A 91 12.92 -0.36 1.54
N VAL A 92 12.87 0.89 1.08
CA VAL A 92 12.33 2.02 1.86
C VAL A 92 10.83 1.82 2.11
N ILE A 93 10.08 1.38 1.09
CA ILE A 93 8.65 1.06 1.24
C ILE A 93 8.44 -0.06 2.25
N LEU A 94 9.21 -1.15 2.13
CA LEU A 94 9.17 -2.26 3.06
C LEU A 94 9.50 -1.81 4.49
N LEU A 95 10.55 -0.99 4.66
CA LEU A 95 10.94 -0.46 5.97
C LEU A 95 9.82 0.37 6.60
N LEU A 96 9.24 1.31 5.85
CA LEU A 96 8.14 2.16 6.34
C LEU A 96 6.91 1.33 6.72
N ALA A 97 6.51 0.39 5.88
CA ALA A 97 5.40 -0.51 6.15
C ALA A 97 5.69 -1.45 7.33
N ALA A 98 6.92 -1.95 7.46
CA ALA A 98 7.36 -2.77 8.59
C ALA A 98 7.33 -1.97 9.89
N VAL A 99 7.86 -0.73 9.92
CA VAL A 99 7.80 0.15 11.10
C VAL A 99 6.36 0.45 11.48
N LEU A 100 5.49 0.79 10.51
CA LEU A 100 4.06 0.99 10.72
C LEU A 100 3.44 -0.24 11.38
N THR A 101 3.66 -1.41 10.78
CA THR A 101 3.11 -2.69 11.24
C THR A 101 3.63 -3.08 12.62
N LEU A 102 4.92 -2.95 12.86
CA LEU A 102 5.55 -3.24 14.16
C LEU A 102 4.95 -2.39 15.29
N LYS A 103 4.70 -1.10 15.05
CA LYS A 103 4.05 -0.22 16.03
C LYS A 103 2.59 -0.59 16.25
N VAL A 104 1.86 -0.98 15.20
CA VAL A 104 0.47 -1.44 15.31
C VAL A 104 0.38 -2.76 16.09
N ILE A 105 1.21 -3.77 15.78
CA ILE A 105 1.14 -5.08 16.44
C ILE A 105 1.63 -5.06 17.89
N ARG A 106 2.49 -4.09 18.25
CA ARG A 106 2.91 -3.85 19.64
C ARG A 106 1.93 -2.97 20.42
N SER A 107 0.83 -2.55 19.79
CA SER A 107 -0.25 -1.81 20.45
C SER A 107 -1.49 -2.70 20.58
N PRO A 108 -2.49 -2.28 21.37
CA PRO A 108 -3.79 -2.98 21.44
C PRO A 108 -4.50 -3.12 20.09
N LEU A 109 -4.11 -2.33 19.07
CA LEU A 109 -4.67 -2.38 17.72
C LEU A 109 -4.39 -3.69 16.97
N ARG A 110 -3.48 -4.55 17.46
CA ARG A 110 -3.08 -5.81 16.81
C ARG A 110 -4.27 -6.67 16.38
N LYS A 111 -5.30 -6.78 17.22
CA LYS A 111 -6.48 -7.64 16.97
C LYS A 111 -7.61 -6.93 16.21
N THR A 112 -7.44 -5.66 15.88
CA THR A 112 -8.43 -4.87 15.12
C THR A 112 -8.22 -5.02 13.62
N VAL A 113 -9.13 -4.49 12.80
CA VAL A 113 -8.93 -4.44 11.35
C VAL A 113 -7.65 -3.69 10.95
N VAL A 114 -7.20 -2.72 11.77
CA VAL A 114 -5.95 -1.96 11.54
C VAL A 114 -4.75 -2.91 11.62
N GLY A 115 -4.72 -3.79 12.62
CA GLY A 115 -3.66 -4.79 12.80
C GLY A 115 -3.60 -5.81 11.68
N HIS A 116 -4.74 -6.40 11.33
CA HIS A 116 -4.82 -7.39 10.26
C HIS A 116 -4.40 -6.81 8.90
N THR A 117 -4.88 -5.61 8.56
CA THR A 117 -4.51 -4.95 7.30
C THR A 117 -3.07 -4.47 7.27
N ALA A 118 -2.47 -4.10 8.41
CA ALA A 118 -1.04 -3.77 8.49
C ALA A 118 -0.16 -5.00 8.22
N ILE A 119 -0.51 -6.16 8.77
CA ILE A 119 0.19 -7.42 8.47
C ILE A 119 0.03 -7.77 6.97
N GLY A 120 -1.20 -7.69 6.46
CA GLY A 120 -1.48 -7.93 5.04
C GLY A 120 -0.69 -7.00 4.10
N LEU A 121 -0.49 -5.73 4.48
CA LEU A 121 0.31 -4.77 3.74
C LEU A 121 1.76 -5.25 3.57
N VAL A 122 2.41 -5.69 4.65
CA VAL A 122 3.79 -6.18 4.59
C VAL A 122 3.89 -7.44 3.73
N LEU A 123 2.94 -8.37 3.86
CA LEU A 123 2.90 -9.59 3.04
C LEU A 123 2.75 -9.26 1.55
N LEU A 124 1.86 -8.32 1.20
CA LEU A 124 1.69 -7.86 -0.18
C LEU A 124 2.95 -7.18 -0.71
N ILE A 125 3.65 -6.36 0.08
CA ILE A 125 4.89 -5.69 -0.35
C ILE A 125 6.00 -6.72 -0.58
N VAL A 126 6.16 -7.71 0.30
CA VAL A 126 7.14 -8.78 0.09
C VAL A 126 6.80 -9.56 -1.18
N PHE A 127 5.52 -9.88 -1.40
CA PHE A 127 5.09 -10.54 -2.62
C PHE A 127 5.36 -9.69 -3.88
N GLU A 128 5.11 -8.39 -3.83
CA GLU A 128 5.44 -7.46 -4.92
C GLU A 128 6.93 -7.42 -5.23
N MET A 129 7.78 -7.39 -4.20
CA MET A 129 9.24 -7.44 -4.37
C MET A 129 9.69 -8.76 -5.02
N LEU A 130 9.05 -9.89 -4.69
CA LEU A 130 9.29 -11.17 -5.34
C LEU A 130 8.87 -11.15 -6.82
N LEU A 131 7.72 -10.55 -7.15
CA LEU A 131 7.27 -10.35 -8.53
C LEU A 131 8.23 -9.46 -9.31
N GLY A 132 8.71 -8.37 -8.71
CA GLY A 132 9.72 -7.49 -9.32
C GLY A 132 11.05 -8.21 -9.55
N GLY A 133 11.47 -9.05 -8.60
CA GLY A 133 12.63 -9.94 -8.76
C GLY A 133 12.43 -10.98 -9.88
N ALA A 134 11.23 -11.55 -10.00
CA ALA A 134 10.89 -12.49 -11.05
C ALA A 134 10.94 -11.85 -12.44
N LEU A 135 10.47 -10.60 -12.58
CA LEU A 135 10.60 -9.83 -13.83
C LEU A 135 12.07 -9.67 -14.25
N ASN A 136 12.97 -9.50 -13.28
CA ASN A 136 14.41 -9.35 -13.51
C ASN A 136 15.11 -10.68 -13.85
N HIS A 137 14.80 -11.75 -13.14
CA HIS A 137 15.59 -12.99 -13.20
C HIS A 137 14.98 -14.09 -14.07
N LEU A 138 13.70 -14.02 -14.41
CA LEU A 138 13.00 -15.05 -15.20
C LEU A 138 12.74 -14.62 -16.65
N GLY A 139 13.52 -13.69 -17.18
CA GLY A 139 13.41 -13.26 -18.58
C GLY A 139 12.14 -12.46 -18.89
N PHE A 140 11.68 -11.65 -17.93
CA PHE A 140 10.49 -10.80 -18.06
C PHE A 140 9.22 -11.58 -18.52
N PRO A 141 8.68 -12.50 -17.69
CA PRO A 141 7.52 -13.30 -18.08
C PRO A 141 6.29 -12.44 -18.37
N MET A 142 5.54 -12.77 -19.43
CA MET A 142 4.39 -11.99 -19.89
C MET A 142 3.35 -11.74 -18.79
N MET A 143 3.08 -12.75 -17.94
CA MET A 143 2.09 -12.65 -16.86
C MET A 143 2.62 -11.95 -15.60
N ALA A 144 3.94 -11.86 -15.42
CA ALA A 144 4.50 -11.26 -14.20
C ALA A 144 4.23 -9.75 -14.15
N GLN A 145 4.24 -9.06 -15.30
CA GLN A 145 4.03 -7.62 -15.36
C GLN A 145 2.58 -7.20 -15.00
N PRO A 146 1.51 -7.83 -15.55
CA PRO A 146 0.15 -7.58 -15.09
C PRO A 146 -0.07 -7.89 -13.60
N VAL A 147 0.51 -9.00 -13.10
CA VAL A 147 0.34 -9.42 -11.70
C VAL A 147 1.07 -8.49 -10.73
N HIS A 148 2.25 -7.97 -11.11
CA HIS A 148 2.97 -6.93 -10.37
C HIS A 148 2.11 -5.65 -10.27
N LEU A 149 1.59 -5.15 -11.39
CA LEU A 149 0.72 -3.96 -11.39
C LEU A 149 -0.55 -4.15 -10.55
N LEU A 150 -1.17 -5.34 -10.61
CA LEU A 150 -2.33 -5.68 -9.78
C LEU A 150 -1.96 -5.65 -8.29
N THR A 151 -0.82 -6.22 -7.92
CA THR A 151 -0.36 -6.29 -6.53
C THR A 151 0.01 -4.90 -6.01
N ALA A 152 0.71 -4.05 -6.78
CA ALA A 152 0.89 -2.63 -6.47
C ALA A 152 -0.44 -1.91 -6.22
N HIS A 153 -1.46 -2.21 -7.02
CA HIS A 153 -2.80 -1.62 -6.88
C HIS A 153 -3.49 -2.07 -5.58
N LEU A 154 -3.30 -3.33 -5.16
CA LEU A 154 -3.80 -3.85 -3.88
C LEU A 154 -3.09 -3.21 -2.69
N ILE A 155 -1.76 -3.04 -2.75
CA ILE A 155 -0.96 -2.35 -1.72
C ILE A 155 -1.49 -0.92 -1.52
N TYR A 156 -1.68 -0.18 -2.61
CA TYR A 156 -2.27 1.16 -2.55
C TYR A 156 -3.66 1.15 -1.91
N GLY A 157 -4.50 0.18 -2.28
CA GLY A 157 -5.83 0.00 -1.70
C GLY A 157 -5.80 -0.21 -0.19
N VAL A 158 -4.87 -1.03 0.32
CA VAL A 158 -4.70 -1.25 1.77
C VAL A 158 -4.28 0.03 2.49
N LEU A 159 -3.33 0.79 1.94
CA LEU A 159 -2.93 2.07 2.50
C LEU A 159 -4.07 3.09 2.49
N TRP A 160 -4.85 3.14 1.40
CA TRP A 160 -6.02 4.00 1.28
C TRP A 160 -7.13 3.61 2.28
N PHE A 161 -7.34 2.31 2.49
CA PHE A 161 -8.25 1.82 3.52
C PHE A 161 -7.83 2.28 4.92
N GLN A 162 -6.54 2.13 5.27
CA GLN A 162 -6.03 2.63 6.55
C GLN A 162 -6.16 4.16 6.68
N TRP A 163 -6.04 4.90 5.57
CA TRP A 163 -6.29 6.33 5.56
C TRP A 163 -7.77 6.65 5.84
N CYS A 164 -8.70 5.90 5.24
CA CYS A 164 -10.13 6.07 5.50
C CYS A 164 -10.48 5.79 6.97
N LEU A 165 -9.79 4.88 7.65
CA LEU A 165 -9.99 4.63 9.09
C LEU A 165 -9.68 5.85 9.96
N LEU A 166 -8.74 6.72 9.57
CA LEU A 166 -8.47 7.98 10.27
C LEU A 166 -9.68 8.92 10.23
N SER A 167 -10.41 8.96 9.11
CA SER A 167 -11.58 9.84 8.94
C SER A 167 -12.77 9.40 9.82
N VAL A 168 -12.93 8.09 10.00
CA VAL A 168 -13.98 7.49 10.84
C VAL A 168 -13.70 7.74 12.32
N ASN A 169 -12.45 7.67 12.74
CA ASN A 169 -12.07 7.79 14.14
C ASN A 169 -11.99 9.24 14.66
N SER A 170 -11.91 10.22 13.75
CA SER A 170 -11.87 11.65 14.11
C SER A 170 -13.25 12.24 14.40
N GLN A 171 -14.33 11.48 14.19
CA GLN A 171 -15.70 11.93 14.42
C GLN A 171 -16.41 10.89 15.31
N PRO A 172 -16.71 11.19 16.59
CA PRO A 172 -17.53 10.29 17.40
C PRO A 172 -18.90 10.08 16.75
N ALA A 173 -19.49 8.90 16.95
CA ALA A 173 -20.79 8.57 16.38
C ALA A 173 -21.87 9.55 16.91
N PRO A 174 -22.77 10.07 16.05
CA PRO A 174 -23.75 11.09 16.45
C PRO A 174 -24.68 10.64 17.60
N HIS A 175 -24.84 9.34 17.82
CA HIS A 175 -25.71 8.78 18.85
C HIS A 175 -25.07 8.64 20.25
N LEU A 176 -23.75 8.81 20.38
CA LEU A 176 -23.08 8.76 21.70
C LEU A 176 -23.07 10.12 22.43
N ASN A 177 -23.57 11.18 21.79
CA ASN A 177 -23.67 12.52 22.38
C ASN A 177 -24.99 12.75 23.14
N ARG A 178 -25.65 11.68 23.63
CA ARG A 178 -26.95 11.74 24.33
C ARG A 178 -26.87 11.33 25.81
N LYS A 179 -25.76 11.62 26.49
CA LYS A 179 -25.62 11.47 27.96
C LYS A 179 -24.98 12.70 28.62
N ALA A 180 -25.48 13.90 28.31
CA ALA A 180 -25.09 15.14 28.98
C ALA A 180 -26.26 15.91 29.62
N TYR A 181 -27.45 15.30 29.73
CA TYR A 181 -28.60 15.91 30.41
C TYR A 181 -29.39 14.82 31.17
N VAL A 182 -28.84 14.39 32.31
CA VAL A 182 -29.62 13.94 33.47
C VAL A 182 -28.91 14.45 34.70
#